data_AF-A0AAW5VST1-F1
#
_entry.id   AF-A0AAW5VST1-F1
#
_cell.length_a   1.000
_cell.length_b   1.000
_cell.length_c   1.000
_cell.angle_alpha   90.00
_cell.angle_beta   90.00
_cell.angle_gamma   90.00
#
_symmetry.space_group_name_H-M   'P 1'
#
loop_
_entity.id
_entity.type
_entity.pdbx_description
1 polymer ?
#
loop_
_entity_poly.entity_id
_entity_poly.type
_entity_poly.pdbx_seq_one_letter_code
_entity_poly.pdbx_strand_id
1 'polypeptide(L)'
;MSTQKDLPAALSHAFEKAIYRVHSPKGDMDVRIGQLNRPLNQLLEQENSRGAAILTACNPGAQICSRAFNDAVQESLLRDLQKLDLRWWPAVNLDPKGRWPDEPSLLVLDISLQQARWQARLFKQLAFVYIPLNGKPQLHQVQQRLPVSDQAASNSPVPF
;
A
#
# COMPACT_ATOMS: atom_id res chain seq x y z
N MET A 1 14.55 -19.45 -16.23
CA MET A 1 13.91 -18.14 -16.47
C MET A 1 12.61 -18.09 -15.69
N SER A 2 12.56 -17.37 -14.56
CA SER A 2 11.32 -17.28 -13.77
C SER A 2 10.44 -16.19 -14.37
N THR A 3 9.29 -16.58 -14.93
CA THR A 3 8.29 -15.65 -15.43
C THR A 3 7.79 -14.78 -14.28
N GLN A 4 8.12 -13.49 -14.36
CA GLN A 4 7.50 -12.45 -13.57
C GLN A 4 6.00 -12.52 -13.89
N LYS A 5 5.18 -13.03 -12.96
CA LYS A 5 3.73 -13.05 -13.16
C LYS A 5 3.24 -11.65 -12.87
N ASP A 6 3.04 -10.87 -13.92
CA ASP A 6 2.32 -9.61 -13.85
C ASP A 6 0.95 -9.83 -13.22
N LEU A 7 0.46 -8.81 -12.51
CA LEU A 7 -0.88 -8.82 -11.95
C LEU A 7 -1.90 -9.18 -13.06
N PRO A 8 -2.81 -10.15 -12.85
CA PRO A 8 -3.84 -10.47 -13.83
C PRO A 8 -4.57 -9.19 -14.28
N ALA A 9 -4.80 -9.04 -15.58
CA ALA A 9 -5.33 -7.79 -16.16
C ALA A 9 -6.63 -7.32 -15.48
N ALA A 10 -7.50 -8.26 -15.09
CA ALA A 10 -8.73 -7.96 -14.37
C ALA A 10 -8.48 -7.31 -12.99
N LEU A 11 -7.47 -7.79 -12.24
CA LEU A 11 -7.09 -7.22 -10.95
C LEU A 11 -6.40 -5.87 -11.12
N SER A 12 -5.51 -5.72 -12.10
CA SER A 12 -4.90 -4.42 -12.42
C SER A 12 -5.98 -3.38 -12.73
N HIS A 13 -6.95 -3.76 -13.58
CA HIS A 13 -8.06 -2.90 -13.92
C HIS A 13 -8.93 -2.56 -12.71
N ALA A 14 -9.20 -3.51 -11.81
CA ALA A 14 -9.95 -3.26 -10.59
C ALA A 14 -9.24 -2.22 -9.69
N PHE A 15 -7.94 -2.38 -9.46
CA PHE A 15 -7.16 -1.44 -8.65
C PHE A 15 -7.06 -0.05 -9.31
N GLU A 16 -6.85 0.01 -10.62
CA GLU A 16 -6.82 1.29 -11.35
C GLU A 16 -8.16 2.04 -11.33
N LYS A 17 -9.28 1.32 -11.24
CA LYS A 17 -10.63 1.90 -11.19
C LYS A 17 -11.16 2.15 -9.79
N ALA A 18 -10.53 1.59 -8.76
CA ALA A 18 -10.92 1.80 -7.38
C ALA A 18 -10.90 3.29 -7.01
N ILE A 19 -11.79 3.67 -6.09
CA ILE A 19 -11.77 4.99 -5.45
C ILE A 19 -11.11 4.80 -4.09
N TYR A 20 -9.99 5.48 -3.88
CA TYR A 20 -9.27 5.44 -2.62
C TYR A 20 -9.68 6.67 -1.81
N ARG A 21 -10.68 6.52 -0.95
CA ARG A 21 -11.23 7.64 -0.17
C ARG A 21 -10.44 7.82 1.11
N VAL A 22 -9.87 9.00 1.29
CA VAL A 22 -9.16 9.40 2.52
C VAL A 22 -10.09 10.23 3.37
N HIS A 23 -10.18 9.90 4.65
CA HIS A 23 -11.00 10.61 5.63
C HIS A 23 -10.13 11.62 6.40
N SER A 24 -10.46 12.90 6.26
CA SER A 24 -9.81 13.98 7.02
C SER A 24 -10.83 14.82 7.80
N PRO A 25 -10.43 15.54 8.85
CA PRO A 25 -11.31 16.44 9.59
C PRO A 25 -11.94 17.54 8.73
N LYS A 26 -11.31 17.87 7.59
CA LYS A 26 -11.81 18.88 6.63
C LYS A 26 -12.75 18.29 5.57
N GLY A 27 -12.96 16.97 5.58
CA GLY A 27 -13.80 16.23 4.64
C GLY A 27 -13.07 15.09 3.93
N ASP A 28 -13.85 14.32 3.17
CA ASP A 28 -13.36 13.17 2.43
C ASP A 28 -12.70 13.57 1.11
N MET A 29 -11.66 12.83 0.71
CA MET A 29 -10.93 13.05 -0.53
C MET A 29 -10.89 11.75 -1.35
N ASP A 30 -11.51 11.77 -2.52
CA ASP A 30 -11.50 10.63 -3.45
C ASP A 30 -10.23 10.67 -4.30
N VAL A 31 -9.29 9.78 -4.00
CA VAL A 31 -8.02 9.63 -4.70
C VAL A 31 -8.18 8.60 -5.81
N ARG A 32 -7.75 8.95 -7.03
CA ARG A 32 -7.79 8.08 -8.21
C ARG A 32 -6.42 8.00 -8.86
N ILE A 33 -6.07 6.81 -9.34
CA ILE A 33 -4.80 6.57 -10.03
C ILE A 33 -4.67 7.50 -11.25
N GLY A 34 -3.51 8.13 -11.40
CA GLY A 34 -3.20 9.02 -12.52
C GLY A 34 -3.91 10.38 -12.51
N GLN A 35 -4.72 10.70 -11.50
CA GLN A 35 -5.44 11.96 -11.39
C GLN A 35 -4.85 12.82 -10.26
N LEU A 36 -4.49 14.07 -10.57
CA LEU A 36 -4.06 15.01 -9.54
C LEU A 36 -5.23 15.27 -8.57
N ASN A 37 -4.96 15.21 -7.28
CA ASN A 37 -5.93 15.50 -6.24
C ASN A 37 -5.43 16.71 -5.44
N ARG A 38 -5.99 17.90 -5.72
CA ARG A 38 -5.56 19.16 -5.09
C ARG A 38 -5.78 19.15 -3.56
N PRO A 39 -6.93 18.74 -3.04
CA PRO A 39 -7.12 18.61 -1.59
C PRO A 39 -6.08 17.71 -0.92
N LEU A 40 -5.76 16.56 -1.53
CA LEU A 40 -4.73 15.65 -1.01
C LEU A 40 -3.35 16.31 -1.01
N ASN A 41 -2.96 17.00 -2.09
CA ASN A 41 -1.67 17.69 -2.13
C ASN A 41 -1.57 18.77 -1.05
N GLN A 42 -2.65 19.54 -0.84
CA GLN A 42 -2.72 20.52 0.24
C GLN A 42 -2.60 19.88 1.62
N LEU A 43 -3.18 18.70 1.83
CA LEU A 43 -3.00 17.92 3.05
C LEU A 43 -1.52 17.54 3.23
N LEU A 44 -0.87 16.99 2.20
CA LEU A 44 0.54 16.60 2.28
C LEU A 44 1.45 17.79 2.60
N GLU A 45 1.20 18.96 2.01
CA GLU A 45 1.93 20.20 2.31
C GLU A 45 1.70 20.66 3.75
N GLN A 46 0.45 20.67 4.24
CA GLN A 46 0.11 21.02 5.63
C GLN A 46 0.78 20.10 6.64
N GLU A 47 0.89 18.82 6.30
CA GLU A 47 1.53 17.81 7.13
C GLU A 47 3.07 17.78 6.98
N ASN A 48 3.67 18.66 6.17
CA ASN A 48 5.09 18.66 5.83
C ASN A 48 5.59 17.28 5.32
N SER A 49 4.77 16.62 4.52
CA SER A 49 5.02 15.27 4.02
C SER A 49 5.60 15.30 2.61
N ARG A 50 6.67 14.53 2.36
CA ARG A 50 7.31 14.47 1.02
C ARG A 50 6.58 13.53 0.06
N GLY A 51 5.54 12.86 0.54
CA GLY A 51 4.74 11.90 -0.19
C GLY A 51 3.98 10.99 0.77
N ALA A 52 3.12 10.15 0.23
CA ALA A 52 2.32 9.22 1.01
C ALA A 52 2.11 7.90 0.30
N ALA A 53 1.59 6.91 1.01
CA ALA A 53 1.09 5.69 0.41
C ALA A 53 -0.29 5.34 0.97
N ILE A 54 -1.16 4.77 0.14
CA ILE A 54 -2.39 4.13 0.61
C ILE A 54 -2.12 2.64 0.74
N LEU A 55 -2.22 2.14 1.97
CA LEU A 55 -1.93 0.76 2.35
C LEU A 55 -3.16 0.12 2.99
N THR A 56 -3.38 -1.17 2.70
CA THR A 56 -4.35 -2.03 3.38
C THR A 56 -3.70 -3.37 3.63
N ALA A 57 -4.16 -4.08 4.67
CA ALA A 57 -3.84 -5.49 4.90
C ALA A 57 -5.01 -6.42 4.52
N CYS A 58 -6.16 -5.86 4.13
CA CYS A 58 -7.35 -6.62 3.81
C CYS A 58 -7.14 -7.49 2.57
N ASN A 59 -7.88 -8.60 2.51
CA ASN A 59 -7.96 -9.50 1.35
C ASN A 59 -6.57 -9.88 0.77
N PRO A 60 -5.63 -10.40 1.59
CA PRO A 60 -4.27 -10.71 1.17
C PRO A 60 -4.25 -11.61 -0.08
N GLY A 61 -3.41 -11.25 -1.06
CA GLY A 61 -3.36 -11.94 -2.34
C GLY A 61 -4.61 -11.74 -3.22
N ALA A 62 -5.39 -10.69 -2.97
CA ALA A 62 -6.70 -10.45 -3.58
C ALA A 62 -7.71 -11.60 -3.36
N GLN A 63 -7.66 -12.22 -2.19
CA GLN A 63 -8.61 -13.25 -1.76
C GLN A 63 -9.62 -12.62 -0.81
N ILE A 64 -10.92 -12.69 -1.13
CA ILE A 64 -11.96 -12.15 -0.26
C ILE A 64 -11.95 -12.94 1.06
N CYS A 65 -11.66 -12.24 2.16
CA CYS A 65 -11.63 -12.77 3.51
C CYS A 65 -12.84 -12.29 4.33
N SER A 66 -13.04 -12.88 5.51
CA SER A 66 -14.08 -12.43 6.43
C SER A 66 -13.72 -11.05 7.01
N ARG A 67 -14.75 -10.28 7.39
CA ARG A 67 -14.59 -8.98 8.05
C ARG A 67 -13.69 -9.06 9.28
N ALA A 68 -13.93 -10.04 10.16
CA ALA A 68 -13.13 -10.21 11.38
C ALA A 68 -11.65 -10.50 11.09
N PHE A 69 -11.34 -11.29 10.05
CA PHE A 69 -9.96 -11.51 9.63
C PHE A 69 -9.33 -10.21 9.12
N ASN A 70 -10.03 -9.49 8.24
CA ASN A 70 -9.58 -8.22 7.68
C ASN A 70 -9.33 -7.17 8.75
N ASP A 71 -10.23 -7.05 9.74
CA ASP A 71 -10.08 -6.13 10.87
C ASP A 71 -8.80 -6.47 11.68
N ALA A 72 -8.55 -7.75 11.97
CA ALA A 72 -7.36 -8.18 12.74
C ALA A 72 -6.03 -7.94 12.01
N VAL A 73 -5.96 -8.20 10.70
CA VAL A 73 -4.73 -7.93 9.92
C VAL A 73 -4.53 -6.44 9.66
N GLN A 74 -5.62 -5.66 9.51
CA GLN A 74 -5.56 -4.21 9.38
C GLN A 74 -5.05 -3.55 10.66
N GLU A 75 -5.48 -4.01 11.84
CA GLU A 75 -4.90 -3.59 13.11
C GLU A 75 -3.41 -3.92 13.22
N SER A 76 -2.99 -5.07 12.67
CA SER A 76 -1.58 -5.46 12.67
C SER A 76 -0.73 -4.52 11.80
N LEU A 77 -1.22 -4.13 10.62
CA LEU A 77 -0.60 -3.10 9.79
C LEU A 77 -0.48 -1.77 10.55
N LEU A 78 -1.56 -1.36 11.22
CA LEU A 78 -1.54 -0.13 12.01
C LEU A 78 -0.45 -0.17 13.10
N ARG A 79 -0.35 -1.27 13.85
CA ARG A 79 0.69 -1.45 14.89
C ARG A 79 2.10 -1.40 14.29
N ASP A 80 2.31 -1.96 13.11
CA ASP A 80 3.61 -1.92 12.45
C ASP A 80 3.99 -0.51 11.96
N LEU A 81 3.01 0.26 11.48
CA LEU A 81 3.22 1.67 11.12
C LEU A 81 3.50 2.54 12.35
N GLN A 82 2.85 2.28 13.48
CA GLN A 82 3.10 2.98 14.75
C GLN A 82 4.53 2.75 15.26
N LYS A 83 5.08 1.53 15.13
CA LYS A 83 6.47 1.23 15.48
C LYS A 83 7.49 1.99 14.63
N LEU A 84 7.09 2.40 13.42
CA LEU A 84 7.91 3.20 12.52
C LEU A 84 7.75 4.72 12.74
N ASP A 85 6.97 5.12 13.75
CA ASP A 85 6.63 6.53 14.04
C ASP A 85 6.01 7.27 12.84
N LEU A 86 5.25 6.54 12.02
CA LEU A 86 4.60 7.08 10.83
C LEU A 86 3.19 7.58 11.16
N ARG A 87 2.90 8.82 10.74
CA ARG A 87 1.56 9.41 10.79
C ARG A 87 0.67 8.83 9.70
N TRP A 88 -0.63 8.76 9.96
CA TRP A 88 -1.59 8.23 9.00
C TRP A 88 -2.98 8.87 9.16
N TRP A 89 -3.76 8.81 8.09
CA TRP A 89 -5.19 9.12 8.07
C TRP A 89 -6.00 7.87 7.74
N PRO A 90 -7.20 7.67 8.32
CA PRO A 90 -8.09 6.60 7.91
C PRO A 90 -8.45 6.74 6.42
N ALA A 91 -8.55 5.62 5.73
CA ALA A 91 -8.98 5.56 4.35
C ALA A 91 -9.82 4.30 4.09
N VAL A 92 -10.45 4.25 2.92
CA VAL A 92 -11.20 3.08 2.44
C VAL A 92 -11.01 2.95 0.93
N ASN A 93 -10.81 1.71 0.47
CA ASN A 93 -10.79 1.39 -0.95
C ASN A 93 -12.19 0.95 -1.36
N LEU A 94 -12.77 1.65 -2.33
CA LEU A 94 -14.13 1.43 -2.80
C LEU A 94 -14.10 0.92 -4.24
N ASP A 95 -14.85 -0.14 -4.52
CA ASP A 95 -15.14 -0.54 -5.89
C ASP A 95 -16.33 0.29 -6.42
N PRO A 96 -16.15 1.13 -7.45
CA PRO A 96 -17.24 1.93 -8.01
C PRO A 96 -18.38 1.07 -8.60
N LYS A 97 -18.15 -0.21 -8.86
CA LYS A 97 -19.17 -1.16 -9.33
C LYS A 97 -19.78 -1.99 -8.19
N GLY A 98 -19.32 -1.84 -6.95
CA GLY A 98 -19.83 -2.56 -5.77
C GLY A 98 -19.67 -4.07 -5.82
N ARG A 99 -18.74 -4.61 -6.61
CA ARG A 99 -18.48 -6.06 -6.70
C ARG A 99 -17.56 -6.53 -5.57
N TRP A 100 -16.71 -5.63 -5.07
CA TRP A 100 -15.87 -5.85 -3.91
C TRP A 100 -16.45 -5.11 -2.70
N PRO A 101 -16.34 -5.70 -1.50
CA PRO A 101 -16.69 -4.98 -0.27
C PRO A 101 -15.77 -3.78 -0.08
N ASP A 102 -16.25 -2.76 0.62
CA ASP A 102 -15.42 -1.64 1.05
C ASP A 102 -14.27 -2.16 1.95
N GLU A 103 -13.04 -1.83 1.59
CA GLU A 103 -11.85 -2.31 2.29
C GLU A 103 -11.22 -1.18 3.11
N PRO A 104 -11.16 -1.29 4.45
CA PRO A 104 -10.41 -0.36 5.27
C PRO A 104 -8.95 -0.24 4.82
N SER A 105 -8.45 0.98 4.76
CA SER A 105 -7.08 1.30 4.39
C SER A 105 -6.55 2.50 5.19
N LEU A 106 -5.29 2.87 4.96
CA LEU A 106 -4.61 3.97 5.64
C LEU A 106 -3.86 4.80 4.60
N LEU A 107 -4.01 6.12 4.63
CA LEU A 107 -3.08 7.03 3.99
C LEU A 107 -1.92 7.28 4.95
N VAL A 108 -0.76 6.71 4.67
CA VAL A 108 0.45 6.82 5.49
C VAL A 108 1.34 7.94 4.95
N LEU A 109 1.66 8.90 5.80
CA LEU A 109 2.41 10.10 5.44
C LEU A 109 3.91 9.90 5.59
N ASP A 110 4.69 10.55 4.71
CA ASP A 110 6.16 10.56 4.67
C ASP A 110 6.82 9.17 4.61
N ILE A 111 6.03 8.15 4.28
CA ILE A 111 6.54 6.80 4.04
C ILE A 111 7.30 6.75 2.71
N SER A 112 8.52 6.21 2.73
CA SER A 112 9.25 6.01 1.49
C SER A 112 8.59 4.92 0.63
N LEU A 113 8.80 4.99 -0.69
CA LEU A 113 8.34 3.94 -1.61
C LEU A 113 8.84 2.54 -1.22
N GLN A 114 10.05 2.44 -0.66
CA GLN A 114 10.62 1.18 -0.20
C GLN A 114 9.91 0.65 1.05
N GLN A 115 9.66 1.49 2.06
CA GLN A 115 8.90 1.11 3.26
C GLN A 115 7.47 0.72 2.91
N ALA A 116 6.79 1.49 2.05
CA ALA A 116 5.44 1.17 1.60
C ALA A 116 5.39 -0.19 0.90
N ARG A 117 6.35 -0.46 0.01
CA ARG A 117 6.49 -1.77 -0.64
C ARG A 117 6.78 -2.90 0.35
N TRP A 118 7.60 -2.65 1.37
CA TRP A 118 7.90 -3.63 2.42
C TRP A 118 6.63 -3.99 3.19
N GLN A 119 5.86 -3.00 3.65
CA GLN A 119 4.58 -3.22 4.33
C GLN A 119 3.60 -3.99 3.44
N ALA A 120 3.43 -3.56 2.19
CA ALA A 120 2.56 -4.25 1.24
C ALA A 120 2.97 -5.72 1.03
N ARG A 121 4.27 -6.04 1.02
CA ARG A 121 4.76 -7.43 0.98
C ARG A 121 4.42 -8.22 2.24
N LEU A 122 4.67 -7.65 3.42
CA LEU A 122 4.37 -8.31 4.71
C LEU A 122 2.90 -8.74 4.79
N PHE A 123 1.99 -7.89 4.32
CA PHE A 123 0.55 -8.15 4.30
C PHE A 123 0.06 -8.79 2.99
N LYS A 124 0.97 -9.33 2.17
CA LYS A 124 0.67 -10.07 0.92
C LYS A 124 -0.21 -9.31 -0.07
N GLN A 125 -0.14 -7.98 -0.05
CA GLN A 125 -0.84 -7.14 -1.01
C GLN A 125 -0.22 -7.31 -2.39
N LEU A 126 -1.06 -7.32 -3.42
CA LEU A 126 -0.59 -7.42 -4.80
C LEU A 126 -0.19 -6.06 -5.39
N ALA A 127 -0.73 -4.97 -4.84
CA ALA A 127 -0.37 -3.62 -5.20
C ALA A 127 -0.63 -2.66 -4.03
N PHE A 128 -0.07 -1.46 -4.12
CA PHE A 128 -0.40 -0.33 -3.24
C PHE A 128 -0.37 0.97 -4.05
N VAL A 129 -0.93 2.04 -3.49
CA VAL A 129 -0.90 3.37 -4.11
C VAL A 129 0.23 4.18 -3.49
N TYR A 130 1.11 4.76 -4.31
CA TYR A 130 2.09 5.75 -3.87
C TYR A 130 1.71 7.12 -4.43
N ILE A 131 1.85 8.15 -3.60
CA ILE A 131 1.48 9.53 -3.92
C ILE A 131 2.73 10.39 -3.69
N PRO A 132 3.48 10.76 -4.74
CA PRO A 132 4.55 11.73 -4.62
C PRO A 132 3.96 13.12 -4.31
N LEU A 133 4.68 13.94 -3.53
CA LEU A 133 4.31 15.34 -3.33
C LEU A 133 4.13 16.05 -4.68
N ASN A 134 3.02 16.78 -4.82
CA ASN A 134 2.66 17.51 -6.04
C ASN A 134 2.55 16.67 -7.32
N GLY A 135 2.48 15.35 -7.19
CA GLY A 135 2.30 14.45 -8.31
C GLY A 135 0.98 13.68 -8.27
N LYS A 136 0.85 12.77 -9.24
CA LYS A 136 -0.33 11.92 -9.39
C LYS A 136 -0.16 10.63 -8.59
N PRO A 137 -1.21 10.10 -7.95
CA PRO A 137 -1.19 8.76 -7.36
C PRO A 137 -0.84 7.70 -8.40
N GLN A 138 0.02 6.76 -8.03
CA GLN A 138 0.55 5.71 -8.88
C GLN A 138 0.29 4.36 -8.25
N LEU A 139 -0.16 3.40 -9.05
CA LEU A 139 -0.30 2.02 -8.63
C LEU A 139 1.05 1.32 -8.73
N HIS A 140 1.56 0.79 -7.62
CA HIS A 140 2.79 0.00 -7.60
C HIS A 140 2.48 -1.46 -7.34
N GLN A 141 2.83 -2.32 -8.30
CA GLN A 141 2.73 -3.76 -8.13
C GLN A 141 3.77 -4.27 -7.13
N VAL A 142 3.38 -5.28 -6.37
CA VAL A 142 4.18 -5.91 -5.33
C VAL A 142 4.55 -7.31 -5.78
N GLN A 143 5.83 -7.51 -6.05
CA GLN A 143 6.36 -8.85 -6.28
C GLN A 143 6.45 -9.59 -4.95
N GLN A 144 5.76 -10.72 -4.86
CA GLN A 144 5.70 -11.59 -3.68
C GLN A 144 6.95 -12.47 -3.50
N ARG A 145 7.94 -12.39 -4.39
CA ARG A 145 9.26 -12.98 -4.12
C ARG A 145 10.02 -12.09 -3.14
N LEU A 146 10.43 -12.67 -2.02
CA LEU A 146 11.54 -12.14 -1.24
C LEU A 146 12.79 -12.16 -2.13
N PRO A 147 13.64 -11.12 -2.16
CA PRO A 147 15.00 -11.32 -2.62
C PRO A 147 15.58 -12.46 -1.78
N VAL A 148 16.18 -13.45 -2.44
CA VAL A 148 17.00 -14.45 -1.76
C VAL A 148 17.99 -13.66 -0.92
N SER A 149 17.99 -13.84 0.39
CA SER A 149 19.08 -13.32 1.21
C SER A 149 20.36 -13.90 0.62
N ASP A 150 21.29 -13.06 0.18
CA ASP A 150 22.65 -13.49 -0.13
C ASP A 150 23.28 -13.99 1.18
N GLN A 151 22.99 -15.23 1.54
CA GLN A 151 23.86 -16.04 2.39
C GLN A 151 24.93 -16.64 1.48
N ALA A 152 25.99 -15.88 1.21
CA ALA A 152 27.30 -16.42 0.87
C ALA A 152 28.35 -15.30 0.75
N ALA A 153 28.81 -14.78 1.89
CA ALA A 153 30.12 -14.16 1.97
C ALA A 153 30.75 -14.42 3.34
N SER A 154 31.12 -15.69 3.58
CA SER A 154 32.33 -16.02 4.34
C SER A 154 32.67 -17.50 4.13
N ASN A 155 33.29 -17.80 2.98
CA ASN A 155 34.18 -18.94 2.90
C ASN A 155 35.57 -18.44 3.31
N SER A 156 35.96 -18.67 4.55
CA SER A 156 37.36 -18.63 4.96
C SER A 156 37.81 -20.06 5.21
N PRO A 157 38.84 -20.57 4.51
CA PRO A 157 39.43 -21.86 4.87
C PRO A 157 40.24 -21.68 6.16
N VAL A 158 40.01 -22.57 7.11
CA VAL A 158 40.82 -22.70 8.33
C VAL A 158 42.17 -23.31 7.93
N PRO A 159 43.34 -22.75 8.31
CA PRO A 159 44.61 -23.39 8.04
C PRO A 159 44.88 -24.50 9.09
N PHE A 160 45.39 -25.63 8.60
CA PHE A 160 46.32 -26.46 9.35
C PHE A 160 47.75 -26.05 8.96
#